data_AF-A0A2V9N5J0-F1
#
_entry.id   AF-A0A2V9N5J0-F1
#
_cell.length_a   1.000
_cell.length_b   1.000
_cell.length_c   1.000
_cell.angle_alpha   90.00
_cell.angle_beta   90.00
_cell.angle_gamma   90.00
#
_symmetry.space_group_name_H-M   'P 1'
#
loop_
_entity.id
_entity.type
_entity.pdbx_description
1 polymer ?
#
loop_
_entity_poly.entity_id
_entity_poly.type
_entity_poly.pdbx_seq_one_letter_code
_entity_poly.pdbx_strand_id
1 'polypeptide(L)'
;MTVFLGLVLTAFVVSGSASGQGAAGEQKSLLIVFNDGHRQNIPVNEIDRIEFKSAPVVVFKDGHRQNLPIADAARIEFPSFSKNSPIGRNHFLGKWRVGVDPVAGHFFITLLPNGEARKTMGASHGTWTIVNDEARIVWDDGWHDAIRKVGSKHEKRAFAPGKTFSDEPTNVTEAVNTTAEPI
;
A
#
# COMPACT_ATOMS: atom_id res chain seq x y z
N MET A 1 58.20 11.82 11.16
CA MET A 1 58.57 11.81 12.59
C MET A 1 57.50 12.62 13.28
N THR A 2 56.43 12.02 13.82
CA THR A 2 56.42 11.28 15.10
C THR A 2 55.35 10.17 15.08
N VAL A 3 55.74 9.02 15.62
CA VAL A 3 54.95 7.80 15.90
C VAL A 3 54.24 7.96 17.25
N PHE A 4 53.09 7.31 17.48
CA PHE A 4 52.63 6.63 18.72
C PHE A 4 51.19 6.18 18.45
N LEU A 5 50.62 5.07 18.92
CA LEU A 5 51.01 3.81 19.55
C LEU A 5 49.66 3.10 19.80
N GLY A 6 49.62 1.77 19.64
CA GLY A 6 48.38 1.01 19.71
C GLY A 6 47.78 0.89 21.10
N LEU A 7 46.52 0.42 21.13
CA LEU A 7 46.01 -0.35 22.26
C LEU A 7 45.04 -1.42 21.73
N VAL A 8 45.48 -2.66 21.84
CA VAL A 8 44.62 -3.86 21.85
C VAL A 8 44.00 -3.94 23.25
N LEU A 9 42.69 -4.16 23.34
CA LEU A 9 42.08 -4.68 24.57
C LEU A 9 41.08 -5.79 24.26
N THR A 10 41.31 -6.94 24.87
CA THR A 10 40.55 -8.18 24.76
C THR A 10 39.38 -8.22 25.75
N ALA A 11 38.28 -8.79 25.26
CA ALA A 11 37.08 -9.42 25.86
C ALA A 11 36.74 -9.31 27.37
N PHE A 12 35.45 -9.06 27.63
CA PHE A 12 34.69 -9.76 28.67
C PHE A 12 33.34 -10.23 28.11
N VAL A 13 33.05 -11.52 28.29
CA VAL A 13 31.73 -12.15 28.11
C VAL A 13 30.98 -12.00 29.43
N VAL A 14 29.75 -11.47 29.38
CA VAL A 14 28.75 -11.67 30.43
C VAL A 14 27.47 -12.14 29.77
N SER A 15 27.09 -13.37 30.10
CA SER A 15 25.82 -14.01 29.80
C SER A 15 24.70 -13.34 30.59
N GLY A 16 23.67 -12.87 29.89
CA GLY A 16 22.45 -12.34 30.50
C GLY A 16 21.26 -12.67 29.60
N SER A 17 20.53 -13.72 29.96
CA SER A 17 19.38 -14.24 29.23
C SER A 17 18.13 -13.38 29.48
N ALA A 18 17.33 -13.27 28.42
CA ALA A 18 15.89 -12.98 28.40
C ALA A 18 15.43 -11.54 28.68
N SER A 19 15.15 -10.81 27.59
CA SER A 19 13.97 -9.96 27.51
C SER A 19 13.48 -9.86 26.06
N GLY A 20 12.27 -10.41 25.82
CA GLY A 20 11.38 -9.99 24.74
C GLY A 20 11.74 -10.46 23.33
N GLN A 21 11.31 -11.66 22.96
CA GLN A 21 10.92 -11.93 21.56
C GLN A 21 9.72 -11.05 21.21
N GLY A 22 9.98 -9.81 20.80
CA GLY A 22 9.08 -9.07 19.94
C GLY A 22 9.28 -9.61 18.53
N ALA A 23 8.24 -10.15 17.92
CA ALA A 23 8.26 -10.54 16.52
C ALA A 23 8.70 -9.33 15.68
N ALA A 24 9.91 -9.38 15.13
CA ALA A 24 10.40 -8.39 14.18
C ALA A 24 9.51 -8.47 12.95
N GLY A 25 8.51 -7.60 12.87
CA GLY A 25 7.82 -7.33 11.62
C GLY A 25 8.88 -6.94 10.61
N GLU A 26 8.91 -7.63 9.47
CA GLU A 26 9.82 -7.36 8.36
C GLU A 26 9.73 -5.87 7.99
N GLN A 27 10.66 -5.05 8.49
CA GLN A 27 10.75 -3.65 8.13
C GLN A 27 11.27 -3.59 6.69
N LYS A 28 10.34 -3.41 5.75
CA LYS A 28 10.63 -3.31 4.33
C LYS A 28 11.40 -2.02 4.08
N SER A 29 12.50 -2.15 3.35
CA SER A 29 13.45 -1.06 3.14
C SER A 29 13.93 -1.01 1.70
N LEU A 30 14.16 0.19 1.18
CA LEU A 30 14.72 0.45 -0.13
C LEU A 30 16.25 0.51 0.00
N LEU A 31 16.95 -0.38 -0.69
CA LEU A 31 18.41 -0.32 -0.82
C LEU A 31 18.78 0.58 -2.01
N ILE A 32 19.36 1.74 -1.73
CA ILE A 32 19.99 2.61 -2.71
C ILE A 32 21.47 2.30 -2.75
N VAL A 33 22.00 2.00 -3.94
CA VAL A 33 23.44 1.87 -4.18
C VAL A 33 23.88 3.08 -5.00
N PHE A 34 24.77 3.88 -4.44
CA PHE A 34 25.33 5.06 -5.09
C PHE A 34 26.51 4.66 -5.99
N ASN A 35 26.85 5.53 -6.95
CA ASN A 35 27.92 5.26 -7.92
C ASN A 35 29.31 5.14 -7.28
N ASP A 36 29.50 5.71 -6.08
CA ASP A 36 30.71 5.56 -5.27
C ASP A 36 30.76 4.24 -4.48
N GLY A 37 29.75 3.38 -4.64
CA GLY A 37 29.62 2.11 -3.93
C GLY A 37 28.97 2.22 -2.55
N HIS A 38 28.64 3.43 -2.09
CA HIS A 38 27.88 3.63 -0.85
C HIS A 38 26.51 2.97 -0.96
N ARG A 39 26.03 2.45 0.16
CA ARG A 39 24.72 1.79 0.24
C ARG A 39 23.91 2.45 1.34
N GLN A 40 22.72 2.89 1.00
CA GLN A 40 21.77 3.43 1.97
C GLN A 40 20.54 2.55 2.00
N ASN A 41 20.16 2.13 3.19
CA ASN A 41 18.92 1.40 3.40
C ASN A 41 17.89 2.35 3.98
N ILE A 42 16.80 2.61 3.26
CA ILE A 42 15.75 3.55 3.66
C ILE A 42 14.50 2.77 4.01
N PRO A 43 14.05 2.76 5.28
CA PRO A 43 12.77 2.18 5.66
C PRO A 43 11.64 2.80 4.84
N VAL A 44 10.75 1.97 4.27
CA VAL A 44 9.71 2.48 3.35
C VAL A 44 8.73 3.43 4.05
N ASN A 45 8.54 3.29 5.36
CA ASN A 45 7.71 4.19 6.17
C ASN A 45 8.33 5.58 6.41
N GLU A 46 9.60 5.78 6.05
CA GLU A 46 10.29 7.08 6.15
C GLU A 46 10.29 7.84 4.80
N ILE A 47 9.70 7.25 3.75
CA ILE A 47 9.67 7.83 2.41
C ILE A 47 8.37 8.61 2.24
N ASP A 48 8.48 9.94 2.18
CA ASP A 48 7.37 10.83 1.81
C ASP A 48 7.21 10.93 0.28
N ARG A 49 8.32 11.17 -0.44
CA ARG A 49 8.33 11.31 -1.90
C ARG A 49 9.67 10.90 -2.50
N ILE A 50 9.63 10.36 -3.72
CA ILE A 50 10.82 10.11 -4.56
C ILE A 50 10.75 11.03 -5.79
N GLU A 51 11.76 11.86 -5.99
CA GLU A 51 11.90 12.73 -7.16
C GLU A 51 13.09 12.30 -8.02
N PHE A 52 12.87 12.20 -9.34
CA PHE A 52 13.93 11.95 -10.31
C PHE A 52 14.08 13.18 -11.21
N LYS A 53 15.28 13.77 -11.24
CA LYS A 53 15.59 14.92 -12.11
C LYS A 53 15.90 14.52 -13.57
N SER A 54 16.10 13.22 -13.81
CA SER A 54 16.47 12.64 -15.11
C SER A 54 15.77 11.30 -15.32
N ALA A 55 15.73 10.80 -16.56
CA ALA A 55 15.12 9.50 -16.86
C ALA A 55 15.80 8.37 -16.06
N PRO A 56 15.09 7.69 -15.15
CA PRO A 56 15.62 6.57 -14.41
C PRO A 56 15.85 5.38 -15.35
N VAL A 57 16.87 4.59 -15.03
CA VAL A 57 17.15 3.32 -15.68
C VAL A 57 16.83 2.22 -14.69
N VAL A 58 15.90 1.34 -15.04
CA VAL A 58 15.64 0.12 -14.26
C VAL A 58 16.60 -0.95 -14.73
N VAL A 59 17.33 -1.54 -13.79
CA VAL A 59 18.19 -2.70 -14.02
C VAL A 59 17.49 -3.92 -13.45
N PHE A 60 17.17 -4.88 -14.32
CA PHE A 60 16.53 -6.12 -13.96
C PHE A 60 17.56 -7.11 -13.41
N LYS A 61 17.09 -8.13 -12.68
CA LYS A 61 17.95 -9.16 -12.07
C LYS A 61 18.75 -9.96 -13.10
N ASP A 62 18.26 -10.05 -14.33
CA ASP A 62 18.94 -10.67 -15.47
C ASP A 62 19.99 -9.73 -16.13
N GLY A 63 20.17 -8.52 -15.61
CA GLY A 63 21.10 -7.52 -16.13
C GLY A 63 20.52 -6.67 -17.26
N HIS A 64 19.29 -6.91 -17.71
CA HIS A 64 18.62 -6.06 -18.69
C HIS A 64 18.44 -4.64 -18.12
N ARG A 65 18.56 -3.64 -18.99
CA ARG A 65 18.41 -2.24 -18.62
C ARG A 65 17.29 -1.63 -19.45
N GLN A 66 16.32 -1.03 -18.78
CA GLN A 66 15.24 -0.31 -19.45
C GLN A 66 15.24 1.14 -19.00
N ASN A 67 15.32 2.04 -19.98
CA ASN A 67 15.07 3.46 -19.74
C ASN A 67 13.57 3.65 -19.55
N LEU A 68 13.18 4.25 -18.43
CA LEU A 68 11.79 4.63 -18.20
C LEU A 68 11.68 6.15 -18.40
N PRO A 69 11.14 6.63 -19.53
CA PRO A 69 10.77 8.03 -19.64
C PRO A 69 9.60 8.31 -18.69
N ILE A 70 9.88 8.90 -17.51
CA ILE A 70 8.84 9.17 -16.49
C ILE A 70 7.72 10.04 -17.03
N ALA A 71 8.01 10.89 -18.03
CA ALA A 71 7.01 11.71 -18.71
C ALA A 71 5.83 10.90 -19.28
N ASP A 72 6.05 9.63 -19.65
CA ASP A 72 5.04 8.75 -20.21
C ASP A 72 4.53 7.70 -19.19
N ALA A 73 5.08 7.70 -17.97
CA ALA A 73 4.74 6.74 -16.94
C ALA A 73 3.51 7.20 -16.14
N ALA A 74 2.33 6.64 -16.44
CA ALA A 74 1.10 6.93 -15.70
C ALA A 74 1.13 6.36 -14.26
N ARG A 75 1.82 5.24 -14.04
CA ARG A 75 1.96 4.57 -12.72
C ARG A 75 3.12 3.57 -12.74
N ILE A 76 3.87 3.52 -11.64
CA ILE A 76 4.83 2.43 -11.36
C ILE A 76 4.18 1.50 -10.34
N GLU A 77 3.73 0.33 -10.80
CA GLU A 77 3.25 -0.73 -9.93
C GLU A 77 4.42 -1.66 -9.61
N PHE A 78 4.97 -1.52 -8.42
CA PHE A 78 5.70 -2.65 -7.85
C PHE A 78 4.64 -3.70 -7.56
N PRO A 79 4.78 -4.95 -8.02
CA PRO A 79 3.96 -6.01 -7.48
C PRO A 79 4.23 -5.99 -5.98
N SER A 80 3.29 -5.44 -5.22
CA SER A 80 3.16 -5.79 -3.83
C SER A 80 3.25 -7.30 -3.81
N PHE A 81 4.02 -7.85 -2.88
CA PHE A 81 4.03 -9.27 -2.58
C PHE A 81 2.66 -9.76 -2.06
N SER A 82 1.53 -9.23 -2.57
CA SER A 82 0.18 -9.73 -2.41
C SER A 82 -0.04 -11.06 -3.15
N LYS A 83 1.01 -11.87 -3.31
CA LYS A 83 0.85 -13.32 -3.44
C LYS A 83 0.14 -13.94 -2.22
N ASN A 84 -0.03 -13.18 -1.13
CA ASN A 84 -0.63 -13.66 0.11
C ASN A 84 -1.89 -12.90 0.56
N SER A 85 -2.55 -12.11 -0.31
CA SER A 85 -3.95 -11.77 -0.01
C SER A 85 -4.77 -13.02 -0.37
N PRO A 86 -5.26 -13.84 0.59
CA PRO A 86 -6.18 -14.92 0.27
C PRO A 86 -7.38 -14.44 -0.56
N ILE A 87 -7.69 -13.14 -0.47
CA ILE A 87 -8.72 -12.49 -1.24
C ILE A 87 -8.12 -11.79 -2.48
N GLY A 88 -8.25 -12.43 -3.64
CA GLY A 88 -7.76 -11.88 -4.92
C GLY A 88 -8.61 -10.73 -5.49
N ARG A 89 -8.07 -10.02 -6.49
CA ARG A 89 -8.74 -8.88 -7.18
C ARG A 89 -10.16 -9.18 -7.63
N ASN A 90 -10.39 -10.39 -8.13
CA ASN A 90 -11.70 -10.82 -8.62
C ASN A 90 -12.78 -10.84 -7.54
N HIS A 91 -12.42 -11.01 -6.26
CA HIS A 91 -13.38 -11.02 -5.16
C HIS A 91 -14.10 -9.69 -4.97
N PHE A 92 -13.45 -8.59 -5.32
CA PHE A 92 -13.98 -7.24 -5.13
C PHE A 92 -14.61 -6.66 -6.39
N LEU A 93 -14.46 -7.30 -7.54
CA LEU A 93 -15.03 -6.82 -8.80
C LEU A 93 -16.55 -6.75 -8.74
N GLY A 94 -17.11 -5.78 -9.46
CA GLY A 94 -18.55 -5.62 -9.63
C GLY A 94 -19.16 -4.49 -8.82
N LYS A 95 -20.48 -4.54 -8.69
CA LYS A 95 -21.33 -3.48 -8.17
C LYS A 95 -21.72 -3.80 -6.73
N TRP A 96 -21.34 -2.92 -5.82
CA TRP A 96 -21.59 -3.00 -4.40
C TRP A 96 -22.67 -2.02 -3.98
N ARG A 97 -23.70 -2.53 -3.28
CA ARG A 97 -24.67 -1.70 -2.55
C ARG A 97 -24.09 -1.37 -1.18
N VAL A 98 -23.98 -0.08 -0.87
CA VAL A 98 -23.38 0.42 0.37
C VAL A 98 -24.25 1.51 1.00
N GLY A 99 -24.18 1.69 2.32
CA GLY A 99 -24.95 2.71 3.03
C GLY A 99 -24.36 4.12 2.91
N VAL A 100 -25.23 5.13 2.91
CA VAL A 100 -24.84 6.56 3.00
C VAL A 100 -24.49 6.93 4.44
N ASP A 101 -25.37 6.54 5.36
CA ASP A 101 -25.25 6.56 6.83
C ASP A 101 -26.30 5.54 7.38
N PRO A 102 -26.41 5.30 8.71
CA PRO A 102 -27.37 4.34 9.27
C PRO A 102 -28.86 4.62 9.00
N VAL A 103 -29.21 5.81 8.48
CA VAL A 103 -30.59 6.33 8.35
C VAL A 103 -30.95 6.68 6.89
N ALA A 104 -29.97 7.07 6.06
CA ALA A 104 -30.14 7.79 4.79
C ALA A 104 -30.01 6.91 3.53
N GLY A 105 -30.42 5.64 3.61
CA GLY A 105 -30.51 4.76 2.45
C GLY A 105 -29.16 4.28 1.91
N HIS A 106 -29.10 3.99 0.61
CA HIS A 106 -27.94 3.35 -0.02
C HIS A 106 -27.55 3.99 -1.35
N PHE A 107 -26.30 3.82 -1.72
CA PHE A 107 -25.77 4.13 -3.04
C PHE A 107 -24.95 2.93 -3.55
N PHE A 108 -24.47 3.03 -4.79
CA PHE A 108 -23.69 1.96 -5.40
C PHE A 108 -22.27 2.42 -5.70
N ILE A 109 -21.33 1.50 -5.49
CA ILE A 109 -19.93 1.58 -5.93
C ILE A 109 -19.69 0.45 -6.93
N THR A 110 -19.10 0.73 -8.08
CA THR A 110 -18.69 -0.29 -9.06
C THR A 110 -17.17 -0.31 -9.17
N LEU A 111 -16.56 -1.48 -8.95
CA LEU A 111 -15.12 -1.71 -9.08
C LEU A 111 -14.83 -2.45 -10.39
N LEU A 112 -14.11 -1.79 -11.30
CA LEU A 112 -13.83 -2.28 -12.65
C LEU A 112 -12.47 -3.01 -12.72
N PRO A 113 -12.32 -3.99 -13.64
CA PRO A 113 -11.08 -4.77 -13.75
C PRO A 113 -9.81 -3.96 -14.03
N ASN A 114 -9.95 -2.80 -14.67
CA ASN A 114 -8.86 -1.90 -15.02
C ASN A 114 -8.39 -1.01 -13.85
N GLY A 115 -9.00 -1.13 -12.66
CA GLY A 115 -8.67 -0.31 -11.50
C GLY A 115 -9.47 1.00 -11.41
N GLU A 116 -10.42 1.25 -12.32
CA GLU A 116 -11.38 2.35 -12.17
C GLU A 116 -12.49 1.99 -11.18
N ALA A 117 -12.98 3.00 -10.47
CA ALA A 117 -14.14 2.94 -9.61
C ALA A 117 -15.18 3.98 -10.03
N ARG A 118 -16.46 3.64 -9.88
CA ARG A 118 -17.60 4.53 -10.13
C ARG A 118 -18.53 4.53 -8.93
N LYS A 119 -19.19 5.64 -8.60
CA LYS A 119 -20.26 5.67 -7.60
C LYS A 119 -21.47 6.48 -8.07
N THR A 120 -22.63 6.17 -7.53
CA THR A 120 -23.91 6.86 -7.88
C THR A 120 -24.19 8.10 -7.03
N MET A 121 -23.29 8.48 -6.12
CA MET A 121 -23.45 9.61 -5.21
C MET A 121 -22.10 10.30 -5.00
N GLY A 122 -22.04 11.64 -5.09
CA GLY A 122 -20.77 12.39 -5.03
C GLY A 122 -19.98 12.33 -6.35
N ALA A 123 -18.64 12.36 -6.28
CA ALA A 123 -17.80 12.19 -7.48
C ALA A 123 -18.15 10.92 -8.26
N SER A 124 -18.28 10.99 -9.57
CA SER A 124 -18.67 9.82 -10.37
C SER A 124 -17.50 8.87 -10.69
N HIS A 125 -16.27 9.27 -10.37
CA HIS A 125 -15.05 8.57 -10.76
C HIS A 125 -14.01 8.54 -9.63
N GLY A 126 -13.23 7.47 -9.63
CA GLY A 126 -12.09 7.24 -8.76
C GLY A 126 -11.28 6.05 -9.25
N THR A 127 -10.27 5.65 -8.47
CA THR A 127 -9.47 4.44 -8.73
C THR A 127 -9.45 3.54 -7.51
N TRP A 128 -9.20 2.24 -7.71
CA TRP A 128 -9.13 1.28 -6.62
C TRP A 128 -7.99 0.28 -6.77
N THR A 129 -7.56 -0.28 -5.64
CA THR A 129 -6.56 -1.35 -5.56
C THR A 129 -6.82 -2.23 -4.33
N ILE A 130 -6.13 -3.37 -4.24
CA ILE A 130 -6.16 -4.20 -3.02
C ILE A 130 -4.95 -3.87 -2.15
N VAL A 131 -5.21 -3.64 -0.87
CA VAL A 131 -4.18 -3.57 0.16
C VAL A 131 -4.67 -4.34 1.38
N ASN A 132 -3.92 -5.34 1.83
CA ASN A 132 -4.21 -6.12 3.04
C ASN A 132 -5.65 -6.72 3.06
N ASP A 133 -6.03 -7.46 2.00
CA ASP A 133 -7.36 -8.09 1.85
C ASP A 133 -8.56 -7.11 1.85
N GLU A 134 -8.32 -5.85 1.51
CA GLU A 134 -9.34 -4.81 1.41
C GLU A 134 -9.22 -4.08 0.08
N ALA A 135 -10.35 -3.83 -0.57
CA ALA A 135 -10.40 -2.95 -1.74
C ALA A 135 -10.41 -1.50 -1.26
N ARG A 136 -9.34 -0.77 -1.53
CA ARG A 136 -9.19 0.65 -1.21
C ARG A 136 -9.48 1.49 -2.44
N ILE A 137 -10.33 2.49 -2.28
CA ILE A 137 -10.85 3.34 -3.35
C ILE A 137 -10.50 4.79 -3.02
N VAL A 138 -9.94 5.49 -3.99
CA VAL A 138 -9.63 6.93 -3.93
C VAL A 138 -10.56 7.60 -4.93
N TRP A 139 -11.38 8.53 -4.45
CA TRP A 139 -12.31 9.30 -5.28
C TRP A 139 -11.72 10.65 -5.68
N ASP A 140 -12.14 11.19 -6.83
CA ASP A 140 -11.65 12.46 -7.35
C ASP A 140 -12.06 13.68 -6.48
N ASP A 141 -13.06 13.51 -5.61
CA ASP A 141 -13.48 14.51 -4.61
C ASP A 141 -12.66 14.47 -3.31
N GLY A 142 -11.59 13.67 -3.28
CA GLY A 142 -10.70 13.51 -2.13
C GLY A 142 -11.23 12.58 -1.04
N TRP A 143 -12.45 12.04 -1.18
CA TRP A 143 -12.93 10.98 -0.31
C TRP A 143 -12.20 9.67 -0.57
N HIS A 144 -12.10 8.85 0.47
CA HIS A 144 -11.67 7.47 0.34
C HIS A 144 -12.75 6.53 0.83
N ASP A 145 -12.93 5.40 0.15
CA ASP A 145 -13.75 4.29 0.62
C ASP A 145 -12.92 3.01 0.67
N ALA A 146 -13.25 2.12 1.58
CA ALA A 146 -12.62 0.82 1.67
C ALA A 146 -13.67 -0.27 1.89
N ILE A 147 -13.64 -1.32 1.07
CA ILE A 147 -14.54 -2.48 1.15
C ILE A 147 -13.74 -3.66 1.70
N ARG A 148 -14.11 -4.12 2.90
CA ARG A 148 -13.38 -5.16 3.63
C ARG A 148 -14.29 -6.29 4.06
N LYS A 149 -13.76 -7.52 4.02
CA LYS A 149 -14.43 -8.68 4.64
C LYS A 149 -14.25 -8.65 6.16
N VAL A 150 -15.35 -8.72 6.90
CA VAL A 150 -15.38 -8.82 8.37
C VAL A 150 -16.23 -10.03 8.74
N GLY A 151 -15.56 -11.11 9.17
CA GLY A 151 -16.21 -12.41 9.35
C GLY A 151 -16.82 -12.93 8.05
N SER A 152 -18.14 -13.19 8.05
CA SER A 152 -18.88 -13.64 6.86
C SER A 152 -19.38 -12.49 5.97
N LYS A 153 -19.35 -11.25 6.44
CA LYS A 153 -19.91 -10.07 5.76
C LYS A 153 -18.84 -9.17 5.16
N HIS A 154 -19.28 -8.15 4.43
CA HIS A 154 -18.43 -7.05 4.01
C HIS A 154 -18.95 -5.73 4.57
N GLU A 155 -18.01 -4.82 4.83
CA GLU A 155 -18.29 -3.47 5.29
C GLU A 155 -17.63 -2.46 4.33
N LYS A 156 -18.30 -1.32 4.14
CA LYS A 156 -17.72 -0.11 3.57
C LYS A 156 -17.28 0.80 4.72
N ARG A 157 -16.04 1.27 4.67
CA ARG A 157 -15.50 2.32 5.54
C ARG A 157 -15.18 3.55 4.71
N ALA A 158 -15.81 4.68 5.03
CA ALA A 158 -15.61 5.94 4.33
C ALA A 158 -14.71 6.87 5.15
N PHE A 159 -13.81 7.58 4.48
CA PHE A 159 -12.88 8.54 5.08
C PHE A 159 -13.03 9.88 4.35
N ALA A 160 -13.32 10.93 5.12
CA ALA A 160 -13.48 12.29 4.61
C ALA A 160 -12.18 12.81 3.95
N PRO A 161 -12.26 13.84 3.09
CA PRO A 161 -11.10 14.47 2.48
C PRO A 161 -10.06 14.89 3.52
N GLY A 162 -8.79 14.61 3.22
CA GLY A 162 -7.67 14.84 4.14
C GLY A 162 -7.43 13.71 5.15
N LYS A 163 -8.35 12.74 5.29
CA LYS A 163 -8.10 11.50 6.06
C LYS A 163 -7.49 10.41 5.19
N THR A 164 -6.66 9.60 5.82
CA THR A 164 -6.01 8.40 5.28
C THR A 164 -6.76 7.13 5.68
N PHE A 165 -6.44 6.00 5.06
CA PHE A 165 -7.01 4.68 5.40
C PHE A 165 -6.62 4.15 6.80
N SER A 166 -5.66 4.79 7.48
CA SER A 166 -5.28 4.47 8.87
C SER A 166 -6.02 5.29 9.91
N ASP A 167 -6.71 6.36 9.50
CA ASP A 167 -7.48 7.20 10.41
C ASP A 167 -8.82 6.55 10.80
N GLU A 168 -9.53 7.15 11.76
CA GLU A 168 -10.89 6.71 12.09
C GLU A 168 -11.85 6.98 10.93
N PRO A 169 -12.59 5.95 10.45
CA PRO A 169 -13.55 6.13 9.38
C PRO A 169 -14.67 7.07 9.81
N THR A 170 -15.09 7.93 8.89
CA THR A 170 -16.21 8.86 9.09
C THR A 170 -17.55 8.14 9.08
N ASN A 171 -17.64 7.02 8.35
CA ASN A 171 -18.83 6.19 8.31
C ASN A 171 -18.45 4.72 8.04
N VAL A 172 -19.11 3.80 8.74
CA VAL A 172 -18.99 2.35 8.53
C VAL A 172 -20.37 1.77 8.30
N THR A 173 -20.57 1.10 7.17
CA THR A 173 -21.86 0.51 6.78
C THR A 173 -21.66 -0.87 6.18
N GLU A 174 -22.71 -1.69 6.13
CA GLU A 174 -22.66 -2.94 5.37
C GLU A 174 -22.39 -2.67 3.87
N ALA A 175 -21.65 -3.58 3.25
CA ALA A 175 -21.42 -3.62 1.80
C ALA A 175 -21.88 -4.97 1.26
N VAL A 176 -22.71 -4.95 0.21
CA VAL A 176 -23.25 -6.17 -0.41
C VAL A 176 -22.94 -6.14 -1.90
N ASN A 177 -22.22 -7.15 -2.39
CA ASN A 177 -22.04 -7.30 -3.84
C ASN A 177 -23.38 -7.69 -4.48
N THR A 178 -23.76 -6.96 -5.52
CA THR A 178 -25.04 -7.07 -6.24
C THR A 178 -24.84 -7.42 -7.71
N THR A 179 -23.59 -7.56 -8.17
CA THR A 179 -23.34 -8.17 -9.48
C THR A 179 -23.84 -9.62 -9.40
N ALA A 180 -24.68 -10.01 -10.36
CA ALA A 180 -25.06 -11.41 -10.51
C ALA A 180 -23.77 -12.23 -10.60
N GLU A 181 -23.61 -13.22 -9.72
CA GLU A 181 -22.43 -14.08 -9.67
C GLU A 181 -22.06 -14.53 -11.09
N PRO A 182 -20.79 -14.44 -11.52
CA PRO A 182 -20.33 -15.25 -12.62
C PRO A 182 -20.45 -16.71 -12.17
N ILE A 183 -21.27 -17.49 -12.89
CA ILE A 183 -21.32 -18.96 -12.88
C ILE A 183 -19.92 -19.60 -12.86
#